data_AF-K9XNT9-F1
#
_entry.id   AF-K9XNT9-F1
#
_cell.length_a   1.000
_cell.length_b   1.000
_cell.length_c   1.000
_cell.angle_alpha   90.00
_cell.angle_beta   90.00
_cell.angle_gamma   90.00
#
_symmetry.space_group_name_H-M   'P 1'
#
loop_
_entity.id
_entity.type
_entity.pdbx_description
1 polymer ?
#
loop_
_entity_poly.entity_id
_entity_poly.type
_entity_poly.pdbx_seq_one_letter_code
_entity_poly.pdbx_strand_id
1 'polypeptide(L)'
;MKDCLRRSRLLTINQKPLNQLLLNLPVEINSKDIPILGGAIAQKCTHLLTGDKKDFGFPFGKRVENVLVVSPKLLAEEMVAKGILNQK
;
A
#
# COMPACT_ATOMS: atom_id res chain seq x y z
N MET A 1 19.64 -3.93 20.10
CA MET A 1 18.87 -3.23 19.05
C MET A 1 19.80 -2.76 17.91
N LYS A 2 20.56 -3.67 17.28
CA LYS A 2 21.48 -3.32 16.17
C LYS A 2 21.48 -4.34 15.01
N ASP A 3 20.67 -5.40 15.08
CA ASP A 3 20.75 -6.54 14.14
C ASP A 3 19.61 -6.66 13.12
N CYS A 4 18.68 -5.70 13.05
CA CYS A 4 17.56 -5.79 12.10
C CYS A 4 17.92 -5.41 10.65
N LEU A 5 19.09 -4.79 10.43
CA LEU A 5 19.45 -4.20 9.12
C LEU A 5 20.40 -5.07 8.27
N ARG A 6 20.77 -6.28 8.70
CA ARG A 6 21.76 -7.12 7.97
C ARG A 6 21.18 -8.01 6.86
N ARG A 7 19.91 -7.85 6.48
CA ARG A 7 19.28 -8.62 5.38
C ARG A 7 18.46 -7.79 4.39
N SER A 8 18.68 -6.48 4.31
CA SER A 8 18.23 -5.72 3.14
C SER A 8 19.24 -5.93 2.01
N ARG A 9 19.11 -7.06 1.29
CA ARG A 9 19.61 -7.15 -0.08
C ARG A 9 18.93 -5.99 -0.81
N LEU A 10 19.68 -4.91 -1.07
CA LEU A 10 19.23 -3.77 -1.85
C LEU A 10 18.58 -4.33 -3.10
N LEU A 11 17.26 -4.27 -3.18
CA LEU A 11 16.57 -4.41 -4.46
C LEU A 11 17.00 -3.18 -5.24
N THR A 12 18.03 -3.33 -6.07
CA THR A 12 18.41 -2.33 -7.06
C THR A 12 17.27 -2.27 -8.06
N ILE A 13 16.23 -1.51 -7.70
CA ILE A 13 15.19 -1.11 -8.63
C ILE A 13 15.92 -0.29 -9.68
N ASN A 14 15.90 -0.78 -10.91
CA ASN A 14 16.43 -0.11 -12.08
C ASN A 14 15.58 1.16 -12.29
N GLN A 15 15.96 2.26 -11.65
CA GLN A 15 15.20 3.51 -11.61
C GLN A 15 15.27 4.20 -12.99
N LYS A 16 14.43 3.76 -13.93
CA LYS A 16 13.88 4.69 -14.93
C LYS A 16 13.10 5.74 -14.14
N PRO A 17 13.27 7.05 -14.35
CA PRO A 17 12.64 8.06 -13.50
C PRO A 17 11.13 7.89 -13.57
N LEU A 18 10.55 7.36 -12.49
CA LEU A 18 9.13 7.05 -12.34
C LEU A 18 8.30 8.34 -12.17
N ASN A 19 8.86 9.52 -12.42
CA ASN A 19 8.16 10.79 -12.20
C ASN A 19 6.90 10.95 -13.06
N GLN A 20 6.85 10.31 -14.22
CA GLN A 20 5.74 10.48 -15.16
C GLN A 20 4.56 9.53 -14.91
N LEU A 21 4.78 8.43 -14.18
CA LEU A 21 3.72 7.49 -13.78
C LEU A 21 3.03 7.87 -12.46
N LEU A 22 3.66 8.73 -11.66
CA LEU A 22 3.20 9.06 -10.31
C LEU A 22 2.10 10.13 -10.28
N LEU A 23 1.95 10.96 -11.30
CA LEU A 23 1.22 12.23 -11.16
C LEU A 23 -0.29 12.18 -11.41
N ASN A 24 -0.82 11.10 -12.00
CA ASN A 24 -2.25 11.02 -12.35
C ASN A 24 -2.93 9.84 -11.64
N LEU A 25 -2.90 9.84 -10.31
CA LEU A 25 -3.78 8.96 -9.53
C LEU A 25 -5.23 9.45 -9.68
N PRO A 26 -6.22 8.56 -9.89
CA PRO A 26 -7.63 8.94 -9.97
C PRO A 26 -8.24 9.27 -8.59
N VAL A 27 -7.40 9.67 -7.63
CA VAL A 27 -7.78 10.01 -6.25
C VAL A 27 -6.94 11.18 -5.77
N GLU A 28 -7.58 12.12 -5.09
CA GLU A 28 -6.91 13.21 -4.42
C GLU A 28 -6.18 12.66 -3.17
N ILE A 29 -4.85 12.74 -3.19
CA ILE A 29 -3.99 12.30 -2.09
C ILE A 29 -2.80 13.27 -1.99
N ASN A 30 -2.24 13.44 -0.79
CA ASN A 30 -1.10 14.32 -0.59
C ASN A 30 0.08 13.88 -1.46
N SER A 31 0.84 14.86 -1.96
CA SER A 31 1.99 14.61 -2.85
C SER A 31 3.04 13.67 -2.25
N LYS A 32 3.20 13.68 -0.92
CA LYS A 32 4.12 12.77 -0.20
C LYS A 32 3.69 11.29 -0.24
N ASP A 33 2.39 11.03 -0.42
CA ASP A 33 1.77 9.71 -0.32
C ASP A 33 1.56 9.07 -1.70
N ILE A 34 1.57 9.89 -2.76
CA ILE A 34 1.60 9.47 -4.17
C ILE A 34 2.60 8.33 -4.44
N PRO A 35 3.89 8.41 -4.06
CA PRO A 35 4.85 7.33 -4.34
C PRO A 35 4.50 6.01 -3.66
N ILE A 36 3.79 6.03 -2.53
CA ILE A 36 3.37 4.83 -1.80
C ILE A 36 2.27 4.11 -2.60
N LEU A 37 1.22 4.83 -2.96
CA LEU A 37 0.10 4.27 -3.72
C LEU A 37 0.49 3.93 -5.16
N GLY A 38 1.24 4.82 -5.82
CA GLY A 38 1.78 4.60 -7.16
C GLY A 38 2.72 3.41 -7.22
N GLY A 39 3.54 3.19 -6.18
CA GLY A 39 4.38 1.99 -6.07
C GLY A 39 3.55 0.71 -6.01
N ALA A 40 2.50 0.67 -5.19
CA ALA A 40 1.60 -0.47 -5.09
C ALA A 40 0.90 -0.78 -6.43
N ILE A 41 0.45 0.25 -7.16
CA ILE A 41 -0.15 0.11 -8.48
C ILE A 41 0.88 -0.41 -9.49
N ALA A 42 2.07 0.22 -9.56
CA ALA A 42 3.12 -0.15 -10.49
C ALA A 42 3.61 -1.61 -10.30
N GLN A 43 3.58 -2.11 -9.07
CA GLN A 43 3.93 -3.50 -8.74
C GLN A 43 2.74 -4.46 -8.81
N LYS A 44 1.57 -4.00 -9.30
CA LYS A 44 0.35 -4.81 -9.46
C LYS A 44 -0.11 -5.47 -8.16
N CYS A 45 0.08 -4.79 -7.03
CA CYS A 45 -0.39 -5.29 -5.75
C CYS A 45 -1.92 -5.38 -5.73
N THR A 46 -2.46 -6.28 -4.93
CA THR A 46 -3.91 -6.39 -4.73
C THR A 46 -4.41 -5.52 -3.57
N HIS A 47 -3.53 -5.21 -2.62
CA HIS A 47 -3.83 -4.46 -1.40
C HIS A 47 -2.71 -3.47 -1.07
N LEU A 48 -3.09 -2.31 -0.53
CA LEU A 48 -2.22 -1.41 0.21
C LEU A 48 -2.71 -1.38 1.65
N LEU A 49 -1.98 -2.02 2.55
CA LEU A 49 -2.25 -2.00 3.98
C LEU A 49 -1.60 -0.77 4.62
N THR A 50 -2.38 0.08 5.28
CA THR A 50 -1.85 1.20 6.07
C THR A 50 -2.75 1.55 7.25
N GLY A 51 -2.13 1.92 8.38
CA GLY A 51 -2.84 2.47 9.55
C GLY A 51 -3.06 3.98 9.48
N ASP A 52 -2.53 4.65 8.45
CA ASP A 52 -2.58 6.10 8.32
C ASP A 52 -3.96 6.58 7.88
N LYS A 53 -4.85 6.77 8.86
CA LYS A 53 -6.19 7.29 8.61
C LYS A 53 -6.20 8.76 8.20
N LYS A 54 -5.18 9.54 8.58
CA LYS A 54 -5.16 10.98 8.30
C LYS A 54 -5.00 11.20 6.80
N ASP A 55 -4.07 10.47 6.19
CA ASP A 55 -3.68 10.71 4.80
C ASP A 55 -4.30 9.68 3.83
N PHE A 56 -4.62 8.46 4.28
CA PHE A 56 -5.27 7.41 3.48
C PHE A 56 -6.69 7.05 3.93
N GLY A 57 -7.26 7.77 4.90
CA GLY A 57 -8.60 7.45 5.40
C GLY A 57 -9.70 7.54 4.32
N PHE A 58 -9.60 8.50 3.40
CA PHE A 58 -10.57 8.68 2.31
C PHE A 58 -10.66 7.48 1.34
N PRO A 59 -9.53 6.89 0.90
CA PRO A 59 -9.54 5.68 0.08
C PRO A 59 -9.73 4.37 0.84
N PHE A 60 -9.83 4.32 2.18
CA PHE A 60 -10.07 3.06 2.89
C PHE A 60 -11.32 2.33 2.40
N GLY A 61 -11.16 1.02 2.13
CA GLY A 61 -12.20 0.16 1.56
C GLY A 61 -12.47 0.39 0.08
N LYS A 62 -11.76 1.32 -0.57
CA LYS A 62 -11.90 1.63 -2.00
C LYS A 62 -10.72 1.08 -2.79
N ARG A 63 -11.00 0.72 -4.04
CA ARG A 63 -9.97 0.40 -5.02
C ARG A 63 -9.52 1.68 -5.73
N VAL A 64 -8.21 1.85 -5.83
CA VAL A 64 -7.58 2.80 -6.74
C VAL A 64 -6.83 1.96 -7.75
N GLU A 65 -7.29 1.99 -9.01
CA GLU A 65 -6.88 1.01 -10.03
C GLU A 65 -7.08 -0.43 -9.53
N ASN A 66 -6.02 -1.26 -9.53
CA ASN A 66 -6.04 -2.65 -9.05
C ASN A 66 -5.81 -2.81 -7.54
N VAL A 67 -5.52 -1.74 -6.81
CA VAL A 67 -5.09 -1.79 -5.41
C VAL A 67 -6.25 -1.44 -4.47
N LEU A 68 -6.63 -2.36 -3.57
CA LEU A 68 -7.57 -2.07 -2.48
C LEU A 68 -6.82 -1.42 -1.31
N VAL A 69 -7.17 -0.19 -0.93
CA VAL A 69 -6.56 0.45 0.24
C VAL A 69 -7.30 0.01 1.50
N VAL A 70 -6.58 -0.60 2.44
CA VAL A 70 -7.18 -1.20 3.65
C VAL A 70 -6.47 -0.74 4.92
N SER A 71 -7.27 -0.57 5.97
CA SER A 71 -6.76 -0.46 7.34
C SER A 71 -6.44 -1.85 7.90
N PRO A 72 -5.65 -1.96 8.99
CA PRO A 72 -5.42 -3.23 9.67
C PRO A 72 -6.72 -3.95 10.06
N LYS A 73 -7.73 -3.20 10.49
CA LYS A 73 -9.05 -3.75 10.83
C LYS A 73 -9.73 -4.37 9.60
N LEU A 74 -9.79 -3.63 8.49
CA LEU A 74 -10.43 -4.10 7.25
C LEU A 74 -9.73 -5.35 6.69
N LEU A 75 -8.39 -5.37 6.70
CA LEU A 75 -7.66 -6.55 6.25
C LEU A 75 -7.89 -7.75 7.18
N ALA A 76 -7.92 -7.54 8.49
CA ALA A 76 -8.20 -8.61 9.45
C ALA A 76 -9.61 -9.19 9.26
N GLU A 77 -10.62 -8.33 9.05
CA GLU A 77 -11.99 -8.74 8.73
C GLU A 77 -12.05 -9.58 7.44
N GLU A 78 -11.33 -9.16 6.39
CA GLU A 78 -11.23 -9.93 5.15
C GLU A 78 -10.53 -11.29 5.37
N MET A 79 -9.45 -11.33 6.14
CA MET A 79 -8.73 -12.56 6.44
C MET A 79 -9.57 -13.53 7.27
N VAL A 80 -10.40 -13.02 8.18
CA VAL A 80 -11.40 -13.82 8.90
C VAL A 80 -12.45 -14.37 7.94
N ALA A 81 -13.00 -13.54 7.06
CA ALA A 81 -14.00 -13.98 6.07
C ALA A 81 -13.44 -15.07 5.13
N LYS A 82 -12.12 -15.06 4.89
CA LYS A 82 -11.42 -16.07 4.09
C LYS A 82 -10.98 -17.31 4.89
N GLY A 83 -11.24 -17.37 6.20
CA GLY A 83 -10.81 -18.47 7.07
C GLY A 83 -9.30 -18.53 7.32
N ILE A 84 -8.57 -17.43 7.05
CA ILE A 84 -7.13 -17.33 7.31
C ILE A 84 -6.86 -17.01 8.79
N LEU A 85 -7.69 -16.15 9.38
CA LEU A 85 -7.66 -15.83 10.80
C LEU A 85 -8.94 -16.33 11.48
N ASN A 86 -8.80 -16.75 12.74
CA ASN A 86 -9.95 -17.06 13.59
C ASN A 86 -10.43 -15.78 14.29
N GLN A 87 -11.74 -15.60 14.42
CA GLN A 87 -12.26 -14.63 15.38
C GLN A 87 -11.95 -15.15 16.79
N LYS A 88 -11.28 -14.34 17.60
CA LYS A 88 -11.09 -14.60 19.03
C LYS A 88 -12.19 -13.93 19.83
#